data_AF-A0A0B7FQZ4-F1
#
_entry.id   AF-A0A0B7FQZ4-F1
#
_cell.length_a   1.000
_cell.length_b   1.000
_cell.length_c   1.000
_cell.angle_alpha   90.00
_cell.angle_beta   90.00
_cell.angle_gamma   90.00
#
_symmetry.space_group_name_H-M   'P 1'
#
loop_
_entity.id
_entity.type
_entity.pdbx_description
1 polymer ?
#
loop_
_entity_poly.entity_id
_entity_poly.type
_entity_poly.pdbx_seq_one_letter_code
_entity_poly.pdbx_strand_id
1 'polypeptide(L)'
;MTTPIPHPTGIPWLGNINSIDFELPVKSTELLAKKYGEIFSIKILGEKNVFICSAKLAQEVLNENRFHKHIESTLEELRGLVGDALFTARHGESNWGVAHRILMPAFGPLSIKGMFDDMVDVASQLVLKWERFGPHHNIDPTNDFTRLTFDTIALCAFNYRLNSFYTESEHPFVKAMGEFLQESGMRTIKPSILKSLPFGANVKYTENMKTMNNLADEIIEDRKRNPIEKKDLLNAMLLGRDPQTGQGLSDENIRAQLITFLVAGHETTSGMLSFAMGHIVKHPEVYSKVRQEVDTVVGKDPIKPEHLSKLTYINAVLRETLRVTPSISEFAVTCDKDEIIGDGKYLIKAGTVVAVAAGIIGKDPAVWGEDADRFDPDRMLDGKFEALPPKAWIPFGNGARACIGRPFAWQESLIAIASIFQKFDFVASDPAYNLQLKQTLTLKPKNFMIRAVPRKDASSLASTTASTSVSEKALTKGTLRDGDNGGVPLYVFYGSNTGSCEGFAQQVAYGAAAKGFRAAIGTLDSSSMGGSSDCARGIREGCKVLYMWGQQCGLRDPGGMHSYHCGGQMRGEGGRGVL
;
A
#
# COMPACT_ATOMS: atom_id res chain seq x y z
N MET A 1 12.93 -38.27 4.63
CA MET A 1 12.05 -38.03 5.80
C MET A 1 12.12 -36.54 6.10
N THR A 2 10.99 -35.90 6.36
CA THR A 2 10.97 -34.48 6.75
C THR A 2 11.41 -34.32 8.19
N THR A 3 12.07 -33.21 8.50
CA THR A 3 12.48 -32.83 9.84
C THR A 3 11.31 -32.14 10.58
N PRO A 4 11.09 -32.45 11.87
CA PRO A 4 10.13 -31.71 12.68
C PRO A 4 10.47 -30.22 12.73
N ILE A 5 9.45 -29.37 12.57
CA ILE A 5 9.61 -27.91 12.74
C ILE A 5 9.93 -27.62 14.22
N PRO A 6 10.97 -26.84 14.54
CA PRO A 6 11.29 -26.45 15.91
C PRO A 6 10.08 -25.81 16.61
N HIS A 7 9.90 -26.08 17.91
CA HIS A 7 8.82 -25.49 18.68
C HIS A 7 9.21 -25.35 20.16
N PRO A 8 8.66 -24.36 20.89
CA PRO A 8 8.82 -24.30 22.33
C PRO A 8 8.05 -25.42 23.04
N THR A 9 8.50 -25.77 24.23
CA THR A 9 7.76 -26.64 25.13
C THR A 9 6.45 -25.95 25.53
N GLY A 10 5.32 -26.61 25.29
CA GLY A 10 3.99 -26.09 25.62
C GLY A 10 3.43 -26.68 26.91
N ILE A 11 2.47 -25.98 27.50
CA ILE A 11 1.62 -26.49 28.58
C ILE A 11 0.60 -27.46 27.96
N PRO A 12 0.28 -28.61 28.60
CA PRO A 12 -0.77 -29.49 28.12
C PRO A 12 -2.08 -28.74 27.83
N TRP A 13 -2.71 -29.03 26.68
CA TRP A 13 -3.96 -28.43 26.17
C TRP A 13 -3.92 -26.93 25.80
N LEU A 14 -3.21 -26.09 26.56
CA LEU A 14 -3.07 -24.65 26.27
C LEU A 14 -1.97 -24.33 25.24
N GLY A 15 -1.01 -25.24 25.07
CA GLY A 15 0.11 -25.07 24.15
C GLY A 15 1.09 -23.98 24.63
N ASN A 16 1.49 -23.09 23.74
CA ASN A 16 2.50 -22.07 23.94
C ASN A 16 1.92 -20.68 24.26
N ILE A 17 0.72 -20.63 24.87
CA ILE A 17 0.05 -19.36 25.18
C ILE A 17 0.91 -18.40 26.01
N ASN A 18 1.71 -18.94 26.95
CA ASN A 18 2.65 -18.16 27.78
C ASN A 18 3.93 -17.74 27.04
N SER A 19 4.12 -18.15 25.79
CA SER A 19 5.25 -17.71 24.95
C SER A 19 4.93 -16.43 24.18
N ILE A 20 3.67 -15.98 24.18
CA ILE A 20 3.20 -14.80 23.46
C ILE A 20 2.79 -13.72 24.46
N ASP A 21 3.42 -12.55 24.35
CA ASP A 21 2.94 -11.33 24.97
C ASP A 21 1.76 -10.80 24.15
N PHE A 22 0.57 -10.73 24.75
CA PHE A 22 -0.63 -10.28 24.04
C PHE A 22 -0.69 -8.76 23.84
N GLU A 23 0.11 -7.98 24.58
CA GLU A 23 0.22 -6.53 24.37
C GLU A 23 1.22 -6.20 23.26
N LEU A 24 2.30 -6.99 23.12
CA LEU A 24 3.30 -6.82 22.07
C LEU A 24 3.72 -8.16 21.42
N PRO A 25 2.81 -8.84 20.69
CA PRO A 25 3.09 -10.15 20.09
C PRO A 25 4.32 -10.18 19.18
N VAL A 26 4.59 -9.09 18.45
CA VAL A 26 5.74 -9.03 17.53
C VAL A 26 7.06 -9.28 18.25
N LYS A 27 7.20 -8.83 19.50
CA LYS A 27 8.42 -9.02 20.30
C LYS A 27 8.60 -10.48 20.70
N SER A 28 7.50 -11.18 21.01
CA SER A 28 7.52 -12.63 21.23
C SER A 28 7.96 -13.37 19.97
N THR A 29 7.43 -13.00 18.80
CA THR A 29 7.84 -13.59 17.51
C THR A 29 9.33 -13.37 17.26
N GLU A 30 9.85 -12.17 17.49
CA GLU A 30 11.29 -11.86 17.35
C GLU A 30 12.17 -12.71 18.27
N LEU A 31 11.79 -12.86 19.55
CA LEU A 31 12.56 -13.67 20.52
C LEU A 31 12.53 -15.16 20.16
N LEU A 32 11.39 -15.66 19.67
CA LEU A 32 11.25 -17.04 19.21
C LEU A 32 12.07 -17.29 17.94
N ALA A 33 12.06 -16.37 16.98
CA ALA A 33 12.89 -16.45 15.78
C ALA A 33 14.38 -16.45 16.12
N LYS A 34 14.83 -15.59 17.05
CA LYS A 34 16.23 -15.60 17.53
C LYS A 34 16.64 -16.94 18.15
N LYS A 35 15.70 -17.64 18.80
CA LYS A 35 15.96 -18.93 19.45
C LYS A 35 15.89 -20.12 18.49
N TYR A 36 14.94 -20.13 17.57
CA TYR A 36 14.63 -21.31 16.73
C TYR A 36 15.05 -21.15 15.26
N GLY A 37 15.44 -19.95 14.84
CA GLY A 37 15.98 -19.66 13.52
C GLY A 37 14.91 -19.31 12.48
N GLU A 38 15.14 -19.74 11.25
CA GLU A 38 14.36 -19.35 10.06
C GLU A 38 12.90 -19.83 10.06
N ILE A 39 12.57 -20.83 10.86
CA ILE A 39 11.23 -21.41 10.97
C ILE A 39 11.00 -21.96 12.38
N PHE A 40 9.82 -21.71 12.93
CA PHE A 40 9.36 -22.35 14.16
C PHE A 40 7.86 -22.56 14.13
N SER A 41 7.34 -23.33 15.08
CA SER A 41 5.90 -23.45 15.27
C SER A 41 5.52 -23.27 16.73
N ILE A 42 4.31 -22.78 16.95
CA ILE A 42 3.66 -22.71 18.25
C ILE A 42 2.30 -23.37 18.15
N LYS A 43 1.80 -23.84 19.29
CA LYS A 43 0.45 -24.37 19.42
C LYS A 43 -0.37 -23.44 20.30
N ILE A 44 -1.49 -22.92 19.82
CA ILE A 44 -2.40 -22.10 20.63
C ILE A 44 -3.75 -22.80 20.61
N LEU A 45 -4.28 -23.14 21.79
CA LEU A 45 -5.62 -23.77 21.95
C LEU A 45 -5.86 -25.01 21.06
N GLY A 46 -4.83 -25.80 20.79
CA GLY A 46 -4.96 -26.99 19.93
C GLY A 46 -4.47 -26.79 18.50
N GLU A 47 -4.42 -25.55 18.03
CA GLU A 47 -4.10 -25.20 16.65
C GLU A 47 -2.61 -24.91 16.47
N LYS A 48 -2.01 -25.49 15.42
CA LYS A 48 -0.60 -25.33 15.11
C LYS A 48 -0.42 -24.15 14.14
N ASN A 49 0.40 -23.19 14.56
CA ASN A 49 0.80 -22.03 13.77
C ASN A 49 2.29 -22.15 13.44
N VAL A 50 2.65 -22.02 12.16
CA VAL A 50 4.04 -22.06 11.68
C VAL A 50 4.47 -20.65 11.33
N PHE A 51 5.64 -20.22 11.79
CA PHE A 51 6.20 -18.90 11.55
C PHE A 51 7.39 -19.00 10.61
N ILE A 52 7.38 -18.21 9.54
CA ILE A 52 8.43 -18.11 8.54
C ILE A 52 9.19 -16.80 8.75
N CYS A 53 10.49 -16.92 9.00
CA CYS A 53 11.36 -15.82 9.43
C CYS A 53 12.53 -15.55 8.48
N SER A 54 12.73 -16.34 7.41
CA SER A 54 13.77 -16.10 6.40
C SER A 54 13.19 -15.74 5.04
N ALA A 55 13.93 -14.92 4.28
CA ALA A 55 13.54 -14.55 2.92
C ALA A 55 13.47 -15.78 2.00
N LYS A 56 14.36 -16.77 2.22
CA LYS A 56 14.40 -18.02 1.45
C LYS A 56 13.09 -18.81 1.58
N LEU A 57 12.63 -19.05 2.82
CA LEU A 57 11.38 -19.79 3.03
C LEU A 57 10.16 -18.96 2.62
N ALA A 58 10.22 -17.63 2.77
CA ALA A 58 9.17 -16.73 2.29
C ALA A 58 8.92 -16.88 0.78
N GLN A 59 9.97 -17.08 -0.04
CA GLN A 59 9.79 -17.31 -1.49
C GLN A 59 8.92 -18.54 -1.80
N GLU A 60 9.04 -19.59 -0.99
CA GLU A 60 8.24 -20.82 -1.18
C GLU A 60 6.80 -20.64 -0.73
N VAL A 61 6.58 -20.11 0.47
CA VAL A 61 5.23 -19.98 1.05
C VAL A 61 4.43 -18.83 0.45
N LEU A 62 5.06 -17.94 -0.31
CA LEU A 62 4.41 -16.87 -1.06
C LEU A 62 4.18 -17.21 -2.54
N ASN A 63 4.35 -18.47 -2.92
CA ASN A 63 3.96 -18.97 -4.24
C ASN A 63 2.45 -19.23 -4.29
N GLU A 64 1.71 -18.43 -5.04
CA GLU A 64 0.24 -18.48 -5.12
C GLU A 64 -0.34 -19.78 -5.71
N ASN A 65 0.50 -20.62 -6.35
CA ASN A 65 0.09 -21.95 -6.81
C ASN A 65 0.10 -23.01 -5.70
N ARG A 66 0.73 -22.71 -4.56
CA ARG A 66 0.95 -23.63 -3.43
C ARG A 66 0.24 -23.14 -2.17
N PHE A 67 0.21 -21.81 -1.98
CA PHE A 67 -0.33 -21.17 -0.79
C PHE A 67 -1.22 -20.00 -1.17
N HIS A 68 -2.23 -19.72 -0.36
CA HIS A 68 -3.10 -18.56 -0.52
C HIS A 68 -3.27 -17.83 0.82
N LYS A 69 -3.73 -16.58 0.77
CA LYS A 69 -4.02 -15.78 1.96
C LYS A 69 -4.97 -16.53 2.90
N HIS A 70 -4.65 -16.52 4.20
CA HIS A 70 -5.50 -17.05 5.25
C HIS A 70 -6.10 -15.90 6.09
N ILE A 71 -7.34 -16.10 6.55
CA ILE A 71 -8.06 -15.13 7.41
C ILE A 71 -8.29 -15.82 8.74
N GLU A 72 -7.72 -15.25 9.80
CA GLU A 72 -7.77 -15.79 11.16
C GLU A 72 -7.59 -14.68 12.19
N SER A 73 -7.67 -15.03 13.47
CA SER A 73 -7.32 -14.15 14.59
C SER A 73 -8.01 -12.78 14.49
N THR A 74 -7.26 -11.68 14.60
CA THR A 74 -7.79 -10.32 14.49
C THR A 74 -8.51 -10.05 13.16
N LEU A 75 -8.09 -10.66 12.04
CA LEU A 75 -8.76 -10.48 10.76
C LEU A 75 -10.11 -11.19 10.70
N GLU A 76 -10.28 -12.31 11.41
CA GLU A 76 -11.57 -12.99 11.52
C GLU A 76 -12.57 -12.18 12.38
N GLU A 77 -12.10 -11.53 13.45
CA GLU A 77 -12.94 -10.60 14.22
C GLU A 77 -13.30 -9.35 13.40
N LEU A 78 -12.33 -8.79 12.65
CA LEU A 78 -12.58 -7.66 11.73
C LEU A 78 -13.56 -8.05 10.60
N ARG A 79 -13.52 -9.31 10.13
CA ARG A 79 -14.49 -9.85 9.17
C ARG A 79 -15.93 -9.78 9.71
N GLY A 80 -16.13 -9.86 11.03
CA GLY A 80 -17.44 -9.63 11.64
C GLY A 80 -18.01 -8.22 11.39
N LEU A 81 -17.16 -7.23 11.09
CA LEU A 81 -17.55 -5.86 10.74
C LEU A 81 -17.65 -5.64 9.23
N VAL A 82 -16.67 -6.09 8.47
CA VAL A 82 -16.53 -5.76 7.03
C VAL A 82 -16.75 -6.96 6.09
N GLY A 83 -17.24 -8.09 6.60
CA GLY A 83 -17.58 -9.26 5.79
C GLY A 83 -16.49 -9.67 4.80
N ASP A 84 -16.87 -9.87 3.54
CA ASP A 84 -16.00 -10.26 2.44
C ASP A 84 -15.45 -9.08 1.63
N ALA A 85 -15.23 -7.94 2.28
CA ALA A 85 -14.46 -6.85 1.70
C ALA A 85 -13.03 -7.26 1.36
N LEU A 86 -12.32 -6.48 0.55
CA LEU A 86 -11.03 -6.86 -0.05
C LEU A 86 -10.00 -7.40 0.95
N PHE A 87 -9.97 -6.81 2.15
CA PHE A 87 -9.02 -7.13 3.20
C PHE A 87 -9.35 -8.43 3.96
N THR A 88 -10.63 -8.75 4.16
CA THR A 88 -11.09 -9.88 5.00
C THR A 88 -11.76 -11.01 4.22
N ALA A 89 -11.89 -10.86 2.90
CA ALA A 89 -12.40 -11.92 2.04
C ALA A 89 -11.51 -13.17 2.08
N ARG A 90 -12.12 -14.33 2.24
CA ARG A 90 -11.46 -15.63 2.19
C ARG A 90 -11.12 -16.01 0.74
N HIS A 91 -10.24 -16.98 0.59
CA HIS A 91 -9.96 -17.55 -0.72
C HIS A 91 -11.23 -18.20 -1.31
N GLY A 92 -11.48 -17.97 -2.60
CA GLY A 92 -12.66 -18.49 -3.31
C GLY A 92 -13.91 -17.62 -3.23
N GLU A 93 -13.97 -16.56 -2.41
CA GLU A 93 -15.14 -15.69 -2.34
C GLU A 93 -15.25 -14.79 -3.58
N SER A 94 -16.40 -14.82 -4.26
CA SER A 94 -16.63 -14.11 -5.52
C SER A 94 -16.54 -12.59 -5.36
N ASN A 95 -17.05 -12.05 -4.25
CA ASN A 95 -17.06 -10.62 -3.96
C ASN A 95 -15.65 -10.02 -3.94
N TRP A 96 -14.63 -10.78 -3.53
CA TRP A 96 -13.25 -10.33 -3.63
C TRP A 96 -12.85 -10.05 -5.08
N GLY A 97 -13.14 -10.99 -6.00
CA GLY A 97 -12.77 -10.87 -7.40
C GLY A 97 -13.52 -9.72 -8.10
N VAL A 98 -14.82 -9.59 -7.82
CA VAL A 98 -15.68 -8.51 -8.33
C VAL A 98 -15.16 -7.15 -7.85
N ALA A 99 -15.01 -6.97 -6.54
CA ALA A 99 -14.51 -5.73 -5.97
C ALA A 99 -13.09 -5.40 -6.44
N HIS A 100 -12.20 -6.38 -6.50
CA HIS A 100 -10.83 -6.18 -6.95
C HIS A 100 -10.80 -5.63 -8.38
N ARG A 101 -11.53 -6.24 -9.32
CA ARG A 101 -11.56 -5.77 -10.72
C ARG A 101 -12.22 -4.40 -10.87
N ILE A 102 -13.25 -4.10 -10.08
CA ILE A 102 -13.91 -2.78 -10.08
C ILE A 102 -12.98 -1.69 -9.54
N LEU A 103 -12.22 -1.97 -8.47
CA LEU A 103 -11.52 -0.94 -7.70
C LEU A 103 -10.05 -0.76 -8.11
N MET A 104 -9.39 -1.78 -8.68
CA MET A 104 -8.00 -1.67 -9.14
C MET A 104 -7.70 -0.45 -10.04
N PRO A 105 -8.55 -0.06 -11.00
CA PRO A 105 -8.31 1.13 -11.82
C PRO A 105 -8.25 2.44 -11.02
N ALA A 106 -8.97 2.54 -9.91
CA ALA A 106 -8.94 3.72 -9.03
C ALA A 106 -7.59 3.89 -8.31
N PHE A 107 -6.80 2.80 -8.21
CA PHE A 107 -5.44 2.81 -7.67
C PHE A 107 -4.36 2.79 -8.76
N GLY A 108 -4.74 2.94 -10.04
CA GLY A 108 -3.82 3.07 -11.15
C GLY A 108 -3.03 4.39 -11.12
N PRO A 109 -1.87 4.48 -11.81
CA PRO A 109 -0.96 5.63 -11.69
C PRO A 109 -1.60 7.00 -12.01
N LEU A 110 -2.50 7.05 -13.00
CA LEU A 110 -3.19 8.30 -13.37
C LEU A 110 -4.18 8.76 -12.29
N SER A 111 -4.98 7.83 -11.75
CA SER A 111 -5.94 8.10 -10.68
C SER A 111 -5.22 8.60 -9.43
N ILE A 112 -4.13 7.95 -9.05
CA ILE A 112 -3.30 8.35 -7.90
C ILE A 112 -2.66 9.71 -8.11
N LYS A 113 -2.08 9.97 -9.29
CA LYS A 113 -1.54 11.29 -9.62
C LYS A 113 -2.63 12.38 -9.56
N GLY A 114 -3.86 12.05 -9.96
CA GLY A 114 -5.01 12.95 -9.88
C GLY A 114 -5.44 13.31 -8.45
N MET A 115 -5.06 12.53 -7.44
CA MET A 115 -5.33 12.82 -6.02
C MET A 115 -4.29 13.75 -5.38
N PHE A 116 -3.28 14.20 -6.14
CA PHE A 116 -2.18 15.00 -5.62
C PHE A 116 -2.65 16.28 -4.91
N ASP A 117 -3.55 17.06 -5.53
CA ASP A 117 -4.01 18.33 -4.97
C ASP A 117 -4.81 18.13 -3.67
N ASP A 118 -5.66 17.10 -3.63
CA ASP A 118 -6.43 16.71 -2.42
C ASP A 118 -5.47 16.29 -1.29
N MET A 119 -4.39 15.56 -1.59
CA MET A 119 -3.36 15.20 -0.60
C MET A 119 -2.58 16.42 -0.10
N VAL A 120 -2.23 17.36 -1.00
CA VAL A 120 -1.54 18.60 -0.63
C VAL A 120 -2.42 19.50 0.24
N ASP A 121 -3.72 19.58 -0.02
CA ASP A 121 -4.68 20.29 0.83
C ASP A 121 -4.58 19.81 2.28
N VAL A 122 -4.78 18.51 2.52
CA VAL A 122 -4.78 17.96 3.88
C VAL A 122 -3.39 18.08 4.53
N ALA A 123 -2.30 17.87 3.76
CA ALA A 123 -0.93 18.09 4.23
C ALA A 123 -0.68 19.56 4.63
N SER A 124 -1.25 20.53 3.91
CA SER A 124 -1.13 21.94 4.25
C SER A 124 -1.77 22.27 5.60
N GLN A 125 -2.87 21.58 5.96
CA GLN A 125 -3.52 21.76 7.26
C GLN A 125 -2.65 21.26 8.41
N LEU A 126 -1.96 20.13 8.23
CA LEU A 126 -0.98 19.63 9.19
C LEU A 126 0.15 20.65 9.40
N VAL A 127 0.71 21.16 8.30
CA VAL A 127 1.79 22.14 8.33
C VAL A 127 1.34 23.43 9.03
N LEU A 128 0.16 23.96 8.67
CA LEU A 128 -0.41 25.15 9.31
C LEU A 128 -0.67 24.95 10.80
N LYS A 129 -1.14 23.76 11.20
CA LYS A 129 -1.31 23.42 12.62
C LYS A 129 0.02 23.56 13.36
N TRP A 130 1.08 22.91 12.87
CA TRP A 130 2.40 22.94 13.52
C TRP A 130 3.02 24.34 13.53
N GLU A 131 2.86 25.11 12.46
CA GLU A 131 3.32 26.51 12.38
C GLU A 131 2.66 27.38 13.46
N ARG A 132 1.34 27.24 13.66
CA ARG A 132 0.56 28.03 14.62
C ARG A 132 0.89 27.73 16.09
N PHE A 133 1.24 26.48 16.42
CA PHE A 133 1.65 26.12 17.79
C PHE A 133 3.06 26.61 18.13
N GLY A 134 3.91 26.80 17.12
CA GLY A 134 5.24 27.37 17.28
C GLY A 134 6.30 26.39 17.81
N PRO A 135 7.57 26.84 17.87
CA PRO A 135 8.75 25.98 18.01
C PRO A 135 8.90 25.28 19.37
N HIS A 136 8.13 25.69 20.38
CA HIS A 136 8.23 25.16 21.74
C HIS A 136 7.15 24.11 22.06
N HIS A 137 6.17 23.93 21.19
CA HIS A 137 5.10 22.97 21.40
C HIS A 137 5.59 21.53 21.18
N ASN A 138 5.27 20.65 22.14
CA ASN A 138 5.52 19.22 22.01
C ASN A 138 4.40 18.60 21.17
N ILE A 139 4.78 18.07 20.01
CA ILE A 139 3.89 17.44 19.04
C ILE A 139 3.96 15.93 19.26
N ASP A 140 2.78 15.29 19.32
CA ASP A 140 2.63 13.85 19.06
C ASP A 140 2.43 13.67 17.55
N PRO A 141 3.51 13.34 16.79
CA PRO A 141 3.41 13.20 15.35
C PRO A 141 2.53 12.00 14.97
N THR A 142 2.40 10.99 15.82
CA THR A 142 1.60 9.79 15.51
C THR A 142 0.12 10.14 15.46
N ASN A 143 -0.35 10.93 16.42
CA ASN A 143 -1.72 11.40 16.45
C ASN A 143 -2.02 12.33 15.26
N ASP A 144 -1.08 13.21 14.91
CA ASP A 144 -1.26 14.14 13.80
C ASP A 144 -1.14 13.50 12.41
N PHE A 145 -0.28 12.49 12.22
CA PHE A 145 -0.29 11.69 11.01
C PHE A 145 -1.54 10.80 10.91
N THR A 146 -2.11 10.38 12.03
CA THR A 146 -3.41 9.70 12.04
C THR A 146 -4.52 10.63 11.51
N ARG A 147 -4.57 11.89 11.97
CA ARG A 147 -5.49 12.91 11.42
C ARG A 147 -5.26 13.14 9.93
N LEU A 148 -4.00 13.34 9.53
CA LEU A 148 -3.61 13.56 8.14
C LEU A 148 -4.14 12.45 7.24
N THR A 149 -3.81 11.21 7.56
CA THR A 149 -4.11 10.07 6.70
C THR A 149 -5.58 9.70 6.71
N PHE A 150 -6.29 9.95 7.81
CA PHE A 150 -7.73 9.73 7.91
C PHE A 150 -8.52 10.73 7.07
N ASP A 151 -8.17 12.02 7.14
CA ASP A 151 -8.77 13.06 6.29
C ASP A 151 -8.39 12.87 4.81
N THR A 152 -7.14 12.48 4.52
CA THR A 152 -6.66 12.30 3.14
C THR A 152 -7.38 11.16 2.43
N ILE A 153 -7.53 9.98 3.06
CA ILE A 153 -8.27 8.88 2.44
C ILE A 153 -9.74 9.25 2.24
N ALA A 154 -10.38 9.93 3.20
CA ALA A 154 -11.78 10.33 3.06
C ALA A 154 -11.99 11.35 1.94
N LEU A 155 -11.10 12.34 1.81
CA LEU A 155 -11.18 13.35 0.76
C LEU A 155 -10.88 12.76 -0.61
N CYS A 156 -9.80 12.01 -0.76
CA CYS A 156 -9.38 11.50 -2.06
C CYS A 156 -10.29 10.38 -2.56
N ALA A 157 -10.67 9.44 -1.68
CA ALA A 157 -11.44 8.26 -2.07
C ALA A 157 -12.95 8.51 -2.12
N PHE A 158 -13.46 9.38 -1.24
CA PHE A 158 -14.91 9.57 -1.03
C PHE A 158 -15.37 11.02 -1.15
N ASN A 159 -14.48 11.97 -1.45
CA ASN A 159 -14.77 13.41 -1.51
C ASN A 159 -15.46 13.93 -0.23
N TYR A 160 -15.03 13.42 0.93
CA TYR A 160 -15.65 13.72 2.22
C TYR A 160 -14.64 14.36 3.16
N ARG A 161 -15.02 15.47 3.82
CA ARG A 161 -14.16 16.16 4.79
C ARG A 161 -14.56 15.81 6.22
N LEU A 162 -13.69 15.05 6.89
CA LEU A 162 -13.84 14.70 8.29
C LEU A 162 -13.40 15.84 9.23
N ASN A 163 -12.52 16.74 8.73
CA ASN A 163 -12.04 17.92 9.43
C ASN A 163 -11.33 17.58 10.76
N SER A 164 -10.52 16.51 10.78
CA SER A 164 -9.91 16.00 12.01
C SER A 164 -8.92 16.98 12.67
N PHE A 165 -8.43 17.98 11.94
CA PHE A 165 -7.58 19.06 12.46
C PHE A 165 -8.34 20.18 13.17
N TYR A 166 -9.67 20.22 13.07
CA TYR A 166 -10.53 21.25 13.67
C TYR A 166 -11.20 20.80 14.96
N THR A 167 -10.91 19.58 15.42
CA THR A 167 -11.39 19.02 16.69
C THR A 167 -10.23 18.74 17.63
N GLU A 168 -10.40 19.04 18.91
CA GLU A 168 -9.39 18.71 19.92
C GLU A 168 -9.32 17.20 20.16
N SER A 169 -10.48 16.56 20.30
CA SER A 169 -10.58 15.12 20.47
C SER A 169 -10.33 14.39 19.15
N GLU A 170 -9.88 13.15 19.27
CA GLU A 170 -9.85 12.19 18.17
C GLU A 170 -11.25 11.99 17.57
N HIS A 171 -11.32 11.80 16.25
CA HIS A 171 -12.58 11.57 15.55
C HIS A 171 -13.26 10.29 16.10
N PRO A 172 -14.59 10.28 16.35
CA PRO A 172 -15.27 9.14 16.96
C PRO A 172 -15.04 7.80 16.25
N PHE A 173 -14.95 7.81 14.92
CA PHE A 173 -14.58 6.63 14.13
C PHE A 173 -13.19 6.08 14.48
N VAL A 174 -12.17 6.93 14.55
CA VAL A 174 -10.78 6.49 14.81
C VAL A 174 -10.68 5.91 16.22
N LYS A 175 -11.32 6.57 17.20
CA LYS A 175 -11.42 6.05 18.57
C LYS A 175 -12.12 4.69 18.61
N ALA A 176 -13.30 4.59 17.99
CA ALA A 176 -14.08 3.36 17.93
C ALA A 176 -13.29 2.22 17.25
N MET A 177 -12.56 2.53 16.17
CA MET A 177 -11.71 1.58 15.48
C MET A 177 -10.57 1.09 16.37
N GLY A 178 -9.83 1.99 17.04
CA GLY A 178 -8.74 1.61 17.93
C GLY A 178 -9.19 0.69 19.06
N GLU A 179 -10.31 1.03 19.72
CA GLU A 179 -10.93 0.21 20.77
C GLU A 179 -11.46 -1.13 20.21
N PHE A 180 -12.07 -1.13 19.02
CA PHE A 180 -12.54 -2.34 18.34
C PHE A 180 -11.39 -3.29 18.03
N LEU A 181 -10.31 -2.80 17.41
CA LEU A 181 -9.14 -3.61 17.02
C LEU A 181 -8.41 -4.18 18.23
N GLN A 182 -8.30 -3.40 19.31
CA GLN A 182 -7.73 -3.89 20.57
C GLN A 182 -8.56 -5.05 21.14
N GLU A 183 -9.89 -4.90 21.20
CA GLU A 183 -10.77 -5.96 21.68
C GLU A 183 -10.82 -7.16 20.72
N SER A 184 -10.71 -6.97 19.39
CA SER A 184 -10.56 -8.06 18.41
C SER A 184 -9.32 -8.92 18.70
N GLY A 185 -8.19 -8.30 19.04
CA GLY A 185 -7.00 -9.02 19.49
C GLY A 185 -7.29 -9.87 20.74
N MET A 186 -7.89 -9.27 21.76
CA MET A 186 -8.26 -9.97 23.01
C MET A 186 -9.30 -11.07 22.81
N ARG A 187 -10.22 -10.92 21.85
CA ARG A 187 -11.25 -11.91 21.52
C ARG A 187 -10.70 -13.14 20.82
N THR A 188 -9.53 -13.07 20.19
CA THR A 188 -8.92 -14.21 19.50
C THR A 188 -8.72 -15.43 20.41
N ILE A 189 -8.42 -15.22 21.69
CA ILE A 189 -8.20 -16.29 22.68
C ILE A 189 -9.44 -16.61 23.54
N LYS A 190 -10.56 -15.88 23.36
CA LYS A 190 -11.78 -16.08 24.14
C LYS A 190 -12.63 -17.18 23.49
N PRO A 191 -13.18 -18.15 24.27
CA PRO A 191 -14.18 -19.08 23.76
C PRO A 191 -15.41 -18.35 23.21
N SER A 192 -16.03 -18.86 22.14
CA SER A 192 -17.15 -18.21 21.45
C SER A 192 -18.34 -17.89 22.37
N ILE A 193 -18.61 -18.73 23.36
CA ILE A 193 -19.68 -18.48 24.34
C ILE A 193 -19.47 -17.17 25.12
N LEU A 194 -18.22 -16.82 25.45
CA LEU A 194 -17.91 -15.58 26.16
C LEU A 194 -18.01 -14.34 25.26
N LYS A 195 -17.89 -14.51 23.93
CA LYS A 195 -18.01 -13.42 22.95
C LYS A 195 -19.47 -12.95 22.77
N SER A 196 -20.43 -13.82 23.06
CA SER A 196 -21.87 -13.54 22.92
C SER A 196 -22.54 -13.03 24.19
N LEU A 197 -21.85 -13.08 25.34
CA LEU A 197 -22.41 -12.59 26.61
C LEU A 197 -22.36 -11.05 26.68
N PRO A 198 -23.34 -10.39 27.31
CA PRO A 198 -23.43 -8.92 27.37
C PRO A 198 -22.47 -8.31 28.40
N PHE A 199 -21.20 -8.71 28.38
CA PHE A 199 -20.15 -8.05 29.16
C PHE A 199 -19.86 -6.66 28.60
N GLY A 200 -19.44 -5.73 29.46
CA GLY A 200 -19.14 -4.34 29.05
C GLY A 200 -18.21 -4.25 27.83
N ALA A 201 -17.20 -5.13 27.74
CA ALA A 201 -16.30 -5.22 26.60
C ALA A 201 -17.02 -5.62 25.28
N ASN A 202 -17.94 -6.60 25.32
CA ASN A 202 -18.68 -7.04 24.13
C ASN A 202 -19.76 -6.03 23.71
N VAL A 203 -20.38 -5.36 24.67
CA VAL A 203 -21.31 -4.24 24.40
C VAL A 203 -20.55 -3.13 23.70
N LYS A 204 -19.40 -2.72 24.26
CA LYS A 204 -18.55 -1.67 23.68
C LYS A 204 -18.03 -2.05 22.29
N TYR A 205 -17.63 -3.30 22.09
CA TYR A 205 -17.25 -3.84 20.78
C TYR A 205 -18.35 -3.63 19.73
N THR A 206 -19.60 -3.96 20.08
CA THR A 206 -20.77 -3.81 19.20
C THR A 206 -21.12 -2.35 18.96
N GLU A 207 -21.02 -1.50 19.99
CA GLU A 207 -21.18 -0.04 19.85
C GLU A 207 -20.15 0.56 18.88
N ASN A 208 -18.89 0.14 18.99
CA ASN A 208 -17.82 0.62 18.13
C ASN A 208 -18.04 0.18 16.67
N MET A 209 -18.51 -1.06 16.43
CA MET A 209 -18.96 -1.49 15.10
C MET A 209 -20.07 -0.59 14.57
N LYS A 210 -21.06 -0.24 15.40
CA LYS A 210 -22.16 0.65 15.00
C LYS A 210 -21.65 2.04 14.65
N THR A 211 -20.76 2.62 15.45
CA THR A 211 -20.13 3.92 15.15
C THR A 211 -19.43 3.91 13.79
N MET A 212 -18.67 2.85 13.50
CA MET A 212 -17.98 2.73 12.21
C MET A 212 -18.94 2.56 11.03
N ASN A 213 -19.99 1.74 11.18
CA ASN A 213 -21.03 1.59 10.15
C ASN A 213 -21.78 2.90 9.90
N ASN A 214 -22.13 3.64 10.95
CA ASN A 214 -22.88 4.90 10.82
C ASN A 214 -22.14 5.94 9.97
N LEU A 215 -20.81 6.10 10.16
CA LEU A 215 -20.05 7.03 9.32
C LEU A 215 -20.00 6.56 7.86
N ALA A 216 -19.81 5.26 7.62
CA ALA A 216 -19.80 4.73 6.27
C ALA A 216 -21.14 4.95 5.57
N ASP A 217 -22.25 4.70 6.27
CA ASP A 217 -23.60 4.97 5.79
C ASP A 217 -23.83 6.45 5.52
N GLU A 218 -23.39 7.34 6.41
CA GLU A 218 -23.49 8.79 6.22
C GLU A 218 -22.81 9.25 4.92
N ILE A 219 -21.59 8.78 4.66
CA ILE A 219 -20.83 9.12 3.45
C ILE A 219 -21.52 8.58 2.19
N ILE A 220 -22.01 7.34 2.23
CA ILE A 220 -22.72 6.71 1.10
C ILE A 220 -24.02 7.47 0.80
N GLU A 221 -24.82 7.75 1.82
CA GLU A 221 -26.11 8.42 1.67
C GLU A 221 -25.95 9.90 1.31
N ASP A 222 -24.89 10.58 1.76
CA ASP A 222 -24.54 11.91 1.26
C ASP A 222 -24.25 11.88 -0.26
N ARG A 223 -23.41 10.94 -0.72
CA ARG A 223 -23.12 10.80 -2.16
C ARG A 223 -24.35 10.46 -2.99
N LYS A 224 -25.22 9.57 -2.50
CA LYS A 224 -26.46 9.20 -3.21
C LYS A 224 -27.42 10.40 -3.31
N ARG A 225 -27.50 11.24 -2.28
CA ARG A 225 -28.33 12.47 -2.28
C ARG A 225 -27.72 13.61 -3.09
N ASN A 226 -26.38 13.69 -3.12
CA ASN A 226 -25.62 14.73 -3.78
C ASN A 226 -24.63 14.12 -4.81
N PRO A 227 -25.12 13.57 -5.95
CA PRO A 227 -24.24 12.95 -6.93
C PRO A 227 -23.25 13.96 -7.53
N ILE A 228 -22.00 13.55 -7.65
CA ILE A 228 -20.94 14.32 -8.31
C ILE A 228 -20.26 13.46 -9.36
N GLU A 229 -19.86 14.07 -10.47
CA GLU A 229 -19.08 13.41 -11.52
C GLU A 229 -17.58 13.43 -11.16
N LYS A 230 -17.19 12.73 -10.09
CA LYS A 230 -15.78 12.53 -9.70
C LYS A 230 -15.32 11.11 -10.05
N LYS A 231 -14.09 10.95 -10.54
CA LYS A 231 -13.46 9.64 -10.75
C LYS A 231 -12.79 9.18 -9.46
N ASP A 232 -13.59 8.95 -8.42
CA ASP A 232 -13.12 8.50 -7.10
C ASP A 232 -13.55 7.06 -6.78
N LEU A 233 -13.10 6.57 -5.64
CA LEU A 233 -13.34 5.19 -5.21
C LEU A 233 -14.81 4.95 -4.87
N LEU A 234 -15.50 5.96 -4.30
CA LEU A 234 -16.93 5.84 -4.00
C LEU A 234 -17.77 5.71 -5.27
N ASN A 235 -17.50 6.50 -6.30
CA ASN A 235 -18.18 6.35 -7.59
C ASN A 235 -17.81 5.04 -8.27
N ALA A 236 -16.56 4.57 -8.17
CA ALA A 236 -16.19 3.24 -8.64
C ALA A 236 -17.00 2.14 -7.93
N MET A 237 -17.23 2.25 -6.61
CA MET A 237 -18.05 1.30 -5.85
C MET A 237 -19.55 1.37 -6.21
N LEU A 238 -20.12 2.56 -6.36
CA LEU A 238 -21.54 2.77 -6.63
C LEU A 238 -21.92 2.45 -8.08
N LEU A 239 -21.10 2.89 -9.04
CA LEU A 239 -21.43 2.88 -10.47
C LEU A 239 -20.66 1.82 -11.24
N GLY A 240 -19.54 1.34 -10.69
CA GLY A 240 -18.69 0.36 -11.34
C GLY A 240 -19.40 -0.96 -11.59
N ARG A 241 -18.97 -1.62 -12.67
CA ARG A 241 -19.40 -2.96 -13.03
C ARG A 241 -18.15 -3.78 -13.31
N ASP A 242 -18.14 -5.00 -12.79
CA ASP A 242 -17.06 -5.93 -13.03
C ASP A 242 -17.03 -6.30 -14.53
N PRO A 243 -15.92 -6.05 -15.25
CA PRO A 243 -15.82 -6.37 -16.68
C PRO A 243 -15.96 -7.86 -16.99
N GLN A 244 -15.74 -8.76 -16.03
CA GLN A 244 -15.88 -10.21 -16.26
C GLN A 244 -17.31 -10.72 -16.09
N THR A 245 -18.04 -10.21 -15.09
CA THR A 245 -19.37 -10.75 -14.72
C THR A 245 -20.52 -9.80 -15.01
N GLY A 246 -20.23 -8.52 -15.30
CA GLY A 246 -21.23 -7.45 -15.41
C GLY A 246 -21.86 -7.04 -14.07
N GLN A 247 -21.45 -7.64 -12.95
CA GLN A 247 -22.03 -7.38 -11.62
C GLN A 247 -21.50 -6.07 -11.03
N GLY A 248 -22.37 -5.35 -10.31
CA GLY A 248 -21.96 -4.27 -9.41
C GLY A 248 -21.74 -4.78 -7.98
N LEU A 249 -21.32 -3.90 -7.08
CA LEU A 249 -21.25 -4.19 -5.65
C LEU A 249 -22.63 -3.96 -5.01
N SER A 250 -22.99 -4.79 -4.02
CA SER A 250 -24.19 -4.54 -3.19
C SER A 250 -23.94 -3.40 -2.21
N ASP A 251 -25.00 -2.75 -1.72
CA ASP A 251 -24.88 -1.68 -0.74
C ASP A 251 -24.14 -2.14 0.53
N GLU A 252 -24.34 -3.39 0.97
CA GLU A 252 -23.60 -3.95 2.10
C GLU A 252 -22.10 -4.09 1.80
N ASN A 253 -21.74 -4.57 0.60
CA ASN A 253 -20.33 -4.68 0.22
C ASN A 253 -19.71 -3.29 0.06
N ILE A 254 -20.42 -2.31 -0.50
CA ILE A 254 -19.93 -0.92 -0.63
C ILE A 254 -19.60 -0.34 0.75
N ARG A 255 -20.51 -0.47 1.74
CA ARG A 255 -20.24 -0.06 3.14
C ARG A 255 -19.00 -0.75 3.68
N ALA A 256 -18.90 -2.06 3.48
CA ALA A 256 -17.79 -2.85 3.98
C ALA A 256 -16.44 -2.47 3.35
N GLN A 257 -16.41 -2.18 2.05
CA GLN A 257 -15.21 -1.66 1.37
C GLN A 257 -14.84 -0.27 1.88
N LEU A 258 -15.82 0.63 2.07
CA LEU A 258 -15.58 1.97 2.60
C LEU A 258 -14.92 1.91 3.97
N ILE A 259 -15.48 1.11 4.90
CA ILE A 259 -14.87 0.88 6.22
C ILE A 259 -13.47 0.26 6.06
N THR A 260 -13.30 -0.71 5.16
CA THR A 260 -12.01 -1.35 4.89
C THR A 260 -10.94 -0.34 4.47
N PHE A 261 -11.27 0.60 3.56
CA PHE A 261 -10.33 1.64 3.12
C PHE A 261 -10.05 2.66 4.21
N LEU A 262 -11.05 3.06 4.99
CA LEU A 262 -10.81 3.89 6.17
C LEU A 262 -9.84 3.17 7.11
N VAL A 263 -10.14 1.97 7.58
CA VAL A 263 -9.30 1.21 8.53
C VAL A 263 -7.89 0.95 7.98
N ALA A 264 -7.77 0.32 6.81
CA ALA A 264 -6.50 -0.11 6.26
C ALA A 264 -5.63 1.04 5.74
N GLY A 265 -6.25 2.12 5.25
CA GLY A 265 -5.56 3.23 4.59
C GLY A 265 -4.91 4.23 5.55
N HIS A 266 -5.56 4.55 6.68
CA HIS A 266 -5.04 5.58 7.59
C HIS A 266 -4.07 5.04 8.64
N GLU A 267 -4.37 3.89 9.24
CA GLU A 267 -3.58 3.42 10.39
C GLU A 267 -2.17 2.98 9.98
N THR A 268 -2.05 2.33 8.81
CA THR A 268 -0.79 1.82 8.28
C THR A 268 0.13 2.94 7.80
N THR A 269 -0.42 3.90 7.05
CA THR A 269 0.32 5.05 6.50
C THR A 269 0.77 5.99 7.61
N SER A 270 -0.08 6.25 8.61
CA SER A 270 0.31 7.07 9.77
C SER A 270 1.41 6.40 10.59
N GLY A 271 1.37 5.07 10.76
CA GLY A 271 2.47 4.30 11.37
C GLY A 271 3.78 4.44 10.61
N MET A 272 3.75 4.35 9.27
CA MET A 272 4.94 4.50 8.42
C MET A 272 5.54 5.90 8.53
N LEU A 273 4.71 6.95 8.46
CA LEU A 273 5.15 8.34 8.64
C LEU A 273 5.75 8.58 10.03
N SER A 274 5.13 8.01 11.05
CA SER A 274 5.59 8.14 12.44
C SER A 274 6.95 7.46 12.66
N PHE A 275 7.12 6.23 12.16
CA PHE A 275 8.42 5.54 12.21
C PHE A 275 9.48 6.24 11.36
N ALA A 276 9.12 6.71 10.16
CA ALA A 276 10.04 7.46 9.31
C ALA A 276 10.55 8.70 10.04
N MET A 277 9.67 9.50 10.64
CA MET A 277 10.07 10.65 11.45
C MET A 277 10.94 10.25 12.65
N GLY A 278 10.58 9.16 13.35
CA GLY A 278 11.37 8.62 14.45
C GLY A 278 12.79 8.24 14.05
N HIS A 279 12.95 7.59 12.90
CA HIS A 279 14.27 7.25 12.37
C HIS A 279 15.02 8.47 11.86
N ILE A 280 14.39 9.36 11.09
CA ILE A 280 15.05 10.55 10.55
C ILE A 280 15.60 11.44 11.68
N VAL A 281 14.80 11.73 12.71
CA VAL A 281 15.21 12.60 13.83
C VAL A 281 16.35 11.99 14.66
N LYS A 282 16.48 10.66 14.69
CA LYS A 282 17.53 9.97 15.44
C LYS A 282 18.84 9.76 14.69
N HIS A 283 18.85 9.95 13.38
CA HIS A 283 20.00 9.71 12.51
C HIS A 283 20.38 11.03 11.80
N PRO A 284 21.26 11.85 12.40
CA PRO A 284 21.62 13.18 11.86
C PRO A 284 22.10 13.16 10.40
N GLU A 285 22.76 12.09 9.98
CA GLU A 285 23.21 11.86 8.61
C GLU A 285 22.02 11.67 7.64
N VAL A 286 20.99 10.94 8.06
CA VAL A 286 19.75 10.76 7.29
C VAL A 286 18.97 12.07 7.27
N TYR A 287 18.85 12.74 8.41
CA TYR A 287 18.20 14.04 8.54
C TYR A 287 18.78 15.06 7.56
N SER A 288 20.11 15.18 7.53
CA SER A 288 20.82 16.12 6.65
C SER A 288 20.52 15.86 5.18
N LYS A 289 20.56 14.59 4.75
CA LYS A 289 20.25 14.19 3.37
C LYS A 289 18.79 14.41 2.99
N VAL A 290 17.83 14.13 3.88
CA VAL A 290 16.40 14.43 3.65
C VAL A 290 16.20 15.93 3.49
N ARG A 291 16.77 16.74 4.39
CA ARG A 291 16.69 18.20 4.30
C ARG A 291 17.28 18.72 2.99
N GLN A 292 18.48 18.26 2.64
CA GLN A 292 19.16 18.65 1.41
C GLN A 292 18.37 18.27 0.15
N GLU A 293 17.76 17.07 0.12
CA GLU A 293 16.93 16.65 -1.01
C GLU A 293 15.71 17.56 -1.16
N VAL A 294 15.00 17.87 -0.07
CA VAL A 294 13.85 18.78 -0.12
C VAL A 294 14.27 20.17 -0.61
N ASP A 295 15.38 20.71 -0.11
CA ASP A 295 15.92 22.00 -0.53
C ASP A 295 16.27 22.04 -2.03
N THR A 296 16.81 20.93 -2.55
CA THR A 296 17.26 20.83 -3.94
C THR A 296 16.10 20.58 -4.90
N VAL A 297 15.17 19.70 -4.53
CA VAL A 297 14.10 19.22 -5.40
C VAL A 297 12.88 20.13 -5.36
N VAL A 298 12.49 20.57 -4.17
CA VAL A 298 11.27 21.36 -3.95
C VAL A 298 11.63 22.84 -3.82
N GLY A 299 12.71 23.15 -3.11
CA GLY A 299 13.10 24.54 -2.83
C GLY A 299 12.04 25.27 -2.03
N LYS A 300 11.74 26.52 -2.42
CA LYS A 300 10.78 27.41 -1.73
C LYS A 300 9.39 27.45 -2.35
N ASP A 301 9.25 26.89 -3.55
CA ASP A 301 7.99 26.85 -4.28
C ASP A 301 7.04 25.81 -3.69
N PRO A 302 5.72 25.93 -3.90
CA PRO A 302 4.78 24.87 -3.55
C PRO A 302 5.19 23.53 -4.15
N ILE A 303 4.93 22.43 -3.45
CA ILE A 303 5.19 21.09 -3.96
C ILE A 303 4.34 20.84 -5.20
N LYS A 304 4.95 20.27 -6.24
CA LYS A 304 4.30 19.93 -7.51
C LYS A 304 4.44 18.43 -7.80
N PRO A 305 3.57 17.83 -8.64
CA PRO A 305 3.63 16.41 -8.95
C PRO A 305 5.00 15.94 -9.49
N GLU A 306 5.67 16.77 -10.29
CA GLU A 306 6.99 16.48 -10.86
C GLU A 306 8.14 16.43 -9.84
N HIS A 307 7.93 16.95 -8.62
CA HIS A 307 8.91 16.83 -7.54
C HIS A 307 8.97 15.40 -7.01
N LEU A 308 7.83 14.70 -6.96
CA LEU A 308 7.72 13.41 -6.26
C LEU A 308 8.64 12.33 -6.85
N SER A 309 8.80 12.29 -8.17
CA SER A 309 9.71 11.34 -8.83
C SER A 309 11.20 11.63 -8.57
N LYS A 310 11.53 12.81 -8.05
CA LYS A 310 12.90 13.25 -7.75
C LYS A 310 13.25 13.11 -6.26
N LEU A 311 12.29 12.80 -5.39
CA LEU A 311 12.49 12.56 -3.95
C LEU A 311 13.06 11.15 -3.70
N THR A 312 14.20 10.87 -4.31
CA THR A 312 14.87 9.56 -4.32
C THR A 312 15.30 9.08 -2.94
N TYR A 313 15.81 9.99 -2.10
CA TYR A 313 16.30 9.71 -0.76
C TYR A 313 15.16 9.56 0.24
N ILE A 314 14.14 10.41 0.20
CA ILE A 314 12.92 10.20 1.01
C ILE A 314 12.26 8.88 0.65
N ASN A 315 12.21 8.52 -0.64
CA ASN A 315 11.74 7.20 -1.06
C ASN A 315 12.58 6.05 -0.48
N ALA A 316 13.91 6.20 -0.44
CA ALA A 316 14.80 5.25 0.22
C ALA A 316 14.55 5.15 1.74
N VAL A 317 14.32 6.29 2.41
CA VAL A 317 13.96 6.36 3.83
C VAL A 317 12.65 5.63 4.11
N LEU A 318 11.62 5.80 3.26
CA LEU A 318 10.35 5.09 3.40
C LEU A 318 10.52 3.57 3.21
N ARG A 319 11.31 3.14 2.22
CA ARG A 319 11.64 1.72 1.99
C ARG A 319 12.33 1.10 3.20
N GLU A 320 13.32 1.80 3.74
CA GLU A 320 14.09 1.37 4.92
C GLU A 320 13.25 1.39 6.19
N THR A 321 12.35 2.37 6.33
CA THR A 321 11.39 2.42 7.43
C THR A 321 10.50 1.19 7.46
N LEU A 322 9.95 0.80 6.31
CA LEU A 322 9.13 -0.41 6.20
C LEU A 322 9.93 -1.70 6.29
N ARG A 323 11.25 -1.65 6.07
CA ARG A 323 12.13 -2.80 6.27
C ARG A 323 12.35 -3.07 7.76
N VAL A 324 12.74 -2.04 8.51
CA VAL A 324 13.15 -2.17 9.93
C VAL A 324 11.95 -2.15 10.88
N THR A 325 10.97 -1.30 10.59
CA THR A 325 9.78 -1.06 11.44
C THR A 325 8.51 -0.99 10.58
N PRO A 326 8.11 -2.09 9.90
CA PRO A 326 6.88 -2.10 9.13
C PRO A 326 5.65 -1.90 10.02
N SER A 327 4.69 -1.10 9.56
CA SER A 327 3.40 -0.94 10.27
C SER A 327 2.62 -2.25 10.37
N ILE A 328 2.81 -3.18 9.42
CA ILE A 328 2.28 -4.55 9.47
C ILE A 328 3.47 -5.51 9.47
N SER A 329 3.74 -6.14 10.61
CA SER A 329 4.90 -7.01 10.78
C SER A 329 4.68 -8.46 10.36
N GLU A 330 3.44 -8.88 10.15
CA GLU A 330 3.07 -10.27 9.88
C GLU A 330 1.78 -10.37 9.08
N PHE A 331 1.67 -11.41 8.24
CA PHE A 331 0.42 -11.83 7.60
C PHE A 331 0.40 -13.34 7.38
N ALA A 332 -0.79 -13.92 7.24
CA ALA A 332 -0.96 -15.36 7.19
C ALA A 332 -1.29 -15.90 5.79
N VAL A 333 -0.72 -17.05 5.48
CA VAL A 333 -1.05 -17.89 4.31
C VAL A 333 -1.35 -19.33 4.77
N THR A 334 -1.98 -20.12 3.92
CA THR A 334 -2.21 -21.56 4.14
C THR A 334 -2.18 -22.31 2.82
N CYS A 335 -2.19 -23.64 2.86
CA CYS A 335 -2.20 -24.52 1.68
C CYS A 335 -3.33 -25.56 1.79
N ASP A 336 -3.96 -25.88 0.67
CA ASP A 336 -5.08 -26.84 0.61
C ASP A 336 -4.63 -28.31 0.58
N LYS A 337 -3.33 -28.55 0.38
CA LYS A 337 -2.71 -29.87 0.37
C LYS A 337 -1.41 -29.84 1.18
N ASP A 338 -0.93 -31.01 1.55
CA ASP A 338 0.36 -31.14 2.21
C ASP A 338 1.48 -30.62 1.29
N GLU A 339 2.30 -29.71 1.81
CA GLU A 339 3.39 -29.05 1.08
C GLU A 339 4.72 -29.32 1.79
N ILE A 340 5.79 -29.51 1.02
CA ILE A 340 7.15 -29.65 1.56
C ILE A 340 7.97 -28.42 1.16
N ILE A 341 8.57 -27.75 2.14
CA ILE A 341 9.37 -26.52 1.95
C ILE A 341 10.78 -26.67 2.52
N GLY A 342 11.65 -25.70 2.25
CA GLY A 342 13.01 -25.62 2.76
C GLY A 342 13.91 -26.67 2.15
N ASP A 343 13.86 -26.83 0.83
CA ASP A 343 14.60 -27.86 0.08
C ASP A 343 14.28 -29.29 0.53
N GLY A 344 13.00 -29.59 0.77
CA GLY A 344 12.55 -30.92 1.16
C GLY A 344 12.58 -31.20 2.67
N LYS A 345 12.92 -30.20 3.50
CA LYS A 345 13.12 -30.37 4.95
C LYS A 345 11.83 -30.39 5.75
N TYR A 346 10.90 -29.47 5.51
CA TYR A 346 9.77 -29.23 6.41
C TYR A 346 8.43 -29.56 5.77
N LEU A 347 7.62 -30.36 6.45
CA LEU A 347 6.24 -30.65 6.06
C LEU A 347 5.29 -29.61 6.65
N ILE A 348 4.52 -28.96 5.78
CA ILE A 348 3.36 -28.14 6.12
C ILE A 348 2.11 -28.95 5.79
N LYS A 349 1.27 -29.21 6.81
CA LYS A 349 0.01 -29.95 6.61
C LYS A 349 -1.04 -29.04 5.98
N ALA A 350 -1.91 -29.60 5.16
CA ALA A 350 -3.07 -28.88 4.63
C ALA A 350 -3.84 -28.15 5.75
N GLY A 351 -4.24 -26.91 5.50
CA GLY A 351 -4.93 -26.05 6.46
C GLY A 351 -4.08 -25.52 7.61
N THR A 352 -2.77 -25.82 7.66
CA THR A 352 -1.88 -25.21 8.65
C THR A 352 -1.76 -23.72 8.37
N VAL A 353 -1.88 -22.93 9.44
CA VAL A 353 -1.59 -21.51 9.40
C VAL A 353 -0.09 -21.29 9.27
N VAL A 354 0.30 -20.51 8.27
CA VAL A 354 1.68 -20.11 8.04
C VAL A 354 1.77 -18.58 8.14
N ALA A 355 2.23 -18.11 9.28
CA ALA A 355 2.56 -16.73 9.56
C ALA A 355 3.87 -16.34 8.87
N VAL A 356 3.81 -15.32 8.01
CA VAL A 356 4.98 -14.75 7.32
C VAL A 356 5.41 -13.50 8.08
N ALA A 357 6.50 -13.60 8.84
CA ALA A 357 6.98 -12.53 9.71
C ALA A 357 7.79 -11.49 8.91
N ALA A 358 7.09 -10.65 8.13
CA ALA A 358 7.67 -9.61 7.29
C ALA A 358 8.68 -8.70 8.03
N GLY A 359 8.40 -8.36 9.30
CA GLY A 359 9.32 -7.56 10.13
C GLY A 359 10.63 -8.27 10.47
N ILE A 360 10.63 -9.61 10.55
CA ILE A 360 11.84 -10.41 10.80
C ILE A 360 12.57 -10.68 9.49
N ILE A 361 11.83 -11.01 8.42
CA ILE A 361 12.38 -11.22 7.07
C ILE A 361 13.08 -9.95 6.56
N GLY A 362 12.51 -8.77 6.83
CA GLY A 362 13.14 -7.48 6.53
C GLY A 362 14.49 -7.27 7.21
N LYS A 363 14.81 -8.06 8.24
CA LYS A 363 16.07 -8.01 9.00
C LYS A 363 16.85 -9.34 8.92
N ASP A 364 16.55 -10.19 7.94
CA ASP A 364 17.26 -11.45 7.72
C ASP A 364 18.74 -11.19 7.36
N PRO A 365 19.72 -11.56 8.21
CA PRO A 365 21.12 -11.27 7.96
C PRO A 365 21.67 -12.00 6.73
N ALA A 366 21.03 -13.07 6.27
CA ALA A 366 21.41 -13.75 5.02
C ALA A 366 21.17 -12.87 3.77
N VAL A 367 20.29 -11.86 3.87
CA VAL A 367 20.02 -10.90 2.79
C VAL A 367 20.63 -9.54 3.10
N TRP A 368 20.50 -9.07 4.34
CA TRP A 368 20.79 -7.68 4.72
C TRP A 368 22.14 -7.48 5.40
N GLY A 369 22.89 -8.57 5.66
CA GLY A 369 24.21 -8.55 6.29
C GLY A 369 24.16 -8.54 7.83
N GLU A 370 25.34 -8.50 8.46
CA GLU A 370 25.46 -8.52 9.93
C GLU A 370 24.83 -7.29 10.60
N ASP A 371 24.73 -6.18 9.88
CA ASP A 371 24.11 -4.94 10.36
C ASP A 371 22.64 -4.79 9.93
N ALA A 372 21.94 -5.91 9.71
CA ALA A 372 20.53 -5.94 9.30
C ALA A 372 19.58 -5.15 10.24
N ASP A 373 19.90 -5.05 11.53
CA ASP A 373 19.09 -4.26 12.49
C ASP A 373 19.32 -2.74 12.39
N ARG A 374 20.38 -2.29 11.67
CA ARG A 374 20.70 -0.86 11.51
C ARG A 374 19.75 -0.21 10.50
N PHE A 375 19.29 1.00 10.81
CA PHE A 375 18.56 1.83 9.85
C PHE A 375 19.54 2.54 8.90
N ASP A 376 19.52 2.18 7.62
CA ASP A 376 20.45 2.68 6.61
C ASP A 376 19.77 2.81 5.22
N PRO A 377 19.20 4.00 4.91
CA PRO A 377 18.55 4.24 3.62
C PRO A 377 19.46 4.07 2.39
N ASP A 378 20.79 4.14 2.53
CA ASP A 378 21.71 4.02 1.38
C ASP A 378 21.72 2.60 0.78
N ARG A 379 21.10 1.62 1.45
CA ARG A 379 20.81 0.25 0.94
C ARG A 379 19.68 0.23 -0.07
N MET A 380 18.86 1.28 -0.09
CA MET A 380 17.66 1.37 -0.92
C MET A 380 17.90 2.14 -2.24
N LEU A 381 19.14 2.58 -2.46
CA LEU A 381 19.58 3.42 -3.58
C LEU A 381 20.43 2.64 -4.59
N ASP A 382 20.74 3.30 -5.71
CA ASP A 382 21.74 2.87 -6.70
C ASP A 382 21.56 1.44 -7.24
N GLY A 383 20.30 1.00 -7.41
CA GLY A 383 19.98 -0.34 -7.90
C GLY A 383 20.11 -1.46 -6.86
N LYS A 384 20.56 -1.16 -5.63
CA LYS A 384 20.73 -2.16 -4.56
C LYS A 384 19.39 -2.74 -4.11
N PHE A 385 18.35 -1.91 -4.04
CA PHE A 385 16.99 -2.37 -3.73
C PHE A 385 16.46 -3.30 -4.81
N GLU A 386 16.68 -2.93 -6.07
CA GLU A 386 16.22 -3.70 -7.22
C GLU A 386 16.99 -5.02 -7.38
N ALA A 387 18.21 -5.11 -6.84
CA ALA A 387 19.03 -6.32 -6.78
C ALA A 387 18.65 -7.29 -5.64
N LEU A 388 17.71 -6.93 -4.76
CA LEU A 388 17.31 -7.78 -3.63
C LEU A 388 16.72 -9.11 -4.13
N PRO A 389 16.96 -10.21 -3.40
CA PRO A 389 16.28 -11.47 -3.66
C PRO A 389 14.75 -11.30 -3.65
N PRO A 390 14.01 -12.06 -4.48
CA PRO A 390 12.55 -12.05 -4.43
C PRO A 390 12.04 -12.27 -3.00
N LYS A 391 10.99 -11.53 -2.63
CA LYS A 391 10.33 -11.62 -1.32
C LYS A 391 11.20 -11.26 -0.10
N ALA A 392 12.38 -10.68 -0.30
CA ALA A 392 13.17 -10.11 0.80
C ALA A 392 12.58 -8.83 1.40
N TRP A 393 11.73 -8.12 0.64
CA TRP A 393 11.02 -6.92 1.08
C TRP A 393 9.54 -7.05 0.72
N ILE A 394 8.70 -7.29 1.73
CA ILE A 394 7.26 -7.63 1.57
C ILE A 394 6.31 -6.85 2.52
N PRO A 395 6.54 -5.55 2.81
CA PRO A 395 5.68 -4.81 3.74
C PRO A 395 4.26 -4.56 3.19
N PHE A 396 4.03 -4.78 1.90
CA PHE A 396 2.74 -4.63 1.23
C PHE A 396 2.09 -5.98 0.88
N GLY A 397 2.52 -7.08 1.50
CA GLY A 397 2.01 -8.42 1.23
C GLY A 397 2.49 -8.97 -0.11
N ASN A 398 1.68 -9.83 -0.73
CA ASN A 398 2.10 -10.65 -1.86
C ASN A 398 1.00 -10.86 -2.92
N GLY A 399 1.43 -10.89 -4.19
CA GLY A 399 0.63 -11.41 -5.30
C GLY A 399 -0.65 -10.62 -5.55
N ALA A 400 -1.70 -11.31 -5.98
CA ALA A 400 -3.02 -10.73 -6.23
C ALA A 400 -3.67 -10.18 -4.95
N ARG A 401 -3.24 -10.65 -3.77
CA ARG A 401 -3.71 -10.18 -2.46
C ARG A 401 -2.79 -9.11 -1.84
N ALA A 402 -1.84 -8.56 -2.61
CA ALA A 402 -1.00 -7.45 -2.15
C ALA A 402 -1.83 -6.19 -1.90
N CYS A 403 -1.24 -5.24 -1.16
CA CYS A 403 -1.89 -3.98 -0.85
C CYS A 403 -2.23 -3.19 -2.11
N ILE A 404 -3.52 -3.11 -2.43
CA ILE A 404 -4.07 -2.29 -3.52
C ILE A 404 -3.77 -0.79 -3.31
N GLY A 405 -3.75 -0.34 -2.06
CA GLY A 405 -3.49 1.06 -1.69
C GLY A 405 -2.02 1.46 -1.69
N ARG A 406 -1.08 0.58 -2.07
CA ARG A 406 0.36 0.89 -2.03
C ARG A 406 0.72 2.20 -2.75
N PRO A 407 0.29 2.45 -4.01
CA PRO A 407 0.64 3.70 -4.69
C PRO A 407 0.08 4.95 -4.00
N PHE A 408 -1.13 4.84 -3.42
CA PHE A 408 -1.78 5.91 -2.66
C PHE A 408 -0.95 6.29 -1.44
N ALA A 409 -0.68 5.31 -0.57
CA ALA A 409 0.09 5.52 0.65
C ALA A 409 1.50 6.07 0.37
N TRP A 410 2.10 5.63 -0.75
CA TRP A 410 3.43 6.09 -1.16
C TRP A 410 3.42 7.56 -1.57
N GLN A 411 2.48 7.97 -2.42
CA GLN A 411 2.36 9.36 -2.87
C GLN A 411 2.06 10.29 -1.70
N GLU A 412 1.08 9.93 -0.86
CA GLU A 412 0.73 10.68 0.34
C GLU A 412 1.94 10.88 1.25
N SER A 413 2.73 9.83 1.47
CA SER A 413 3.87 9.89 2.38
C SER A 413 5.02 10.75 1.86
N LEU A 414 5.27 10.71 0.55
CA LEU A 414 6.25 11.62 -0.09
C LEU A 414 5.81 13.08 0.05
N ILE A 415 4.52 13.37 -0.18
CA ILE A 415 3.96 14.72 -0.02
C ILE A 415 4.08 15.17 1.43
N ALA A 416 3.69 14.33 2.39
CA ALA A 416 3.71 14.66 3.80
C ALA A 416 5.12 14.99 4.30
N ILE A 417 6.10 14.11 4.07
CA ILE A 417 7.50 14.33 4.51
C ILE A 417 8.09 15.56 3.82
N ALA A 418 7.91 15.70 2.50
CA ALA A 418 8.44 16.86 1.79
C ALA A 418 7.82 18.18 2.30
N SER A 419 6.51 18.20 2.56
CA SER A 419 5.78 19.38 3.05
C SER A 419 6.30 19.85 4.41
N ILE A 420 6.48 18.90 5.34
CA ILE A 420 6.90 19.25 6.70
C ILE A 420 8.41 19.63 6.74
N PHE A 421 9.28 18.97 5.99
CA PHE A 421 10.72 19.33 5.91
C PHE A 421 11.00 20.61 5.11
N GLN A 422 10.09 20.98 4.19
CA GLN A 422 10.18 22.28 3.52
C GLN A 422 9.99 23.43 4.51
N LYS A 423 9.22 23.24 5.58
CA LYS A 423 8.83 24.32 6.52
C LYS A 423 9.53 24.28 7.85
N PHE A 424 9.89 23.10 8.35
CA PHE A 424 10.37 22.93 9.72
C PHE A 424 11.72 22.24 9.78
N ASP A 425 12.44 22.59 10.83
CA ASP A 425 13.46 21.75 11.44
C ASP A 425 12.88 20.98 12.62
N PHE A 426 13.26 19.72 12.80
CA PHE A 426 12.74 18.87 13.86
C PHE A 426 13.78 18.56 14.92
N VAL A 427 13.31 18.55 16.17
CA VAL A 427 14.11 18.13 17.33
C VAL A 427 13.29 17.14 18.13
N ALA A 428 13.91 16.04 18.56
CA ALA A 428 13.27 15.16 19.54
C ALA A 428 12.97 15.95 20.82
N SER A 429 11.75 15.81 21.36
CA SER A 429 11.41 16.47 22.63
C SER A 429 12.22 15.89 23.79
N ASP A 430 12.52 14.60 23.72
CA ASP A 430 13.43 13.91 24.64
C ASP A 430 14.59 13.28 23.84
N PRO A 431 15.82 13.80 23.95
CA PRO A 431 17.00 13.22 23.29
C PRO A 431 17.33 11.79 23.73
N ALA A 432 16.87 11.37 24.92
CA ALA A 432 17.08 10.03 25.46
C ALA A 432 15.97 9.04 25.05
N TYR A 433 14.91 9.51 24.36
CA TYR A 433 13.82 8.64 23.94
C TYR A 433 14.34 7.52 23.04
N ASN A 434 14.18 6.28 23.47
CA ASN A 434 14.40 5.09 22.65
C ASN A 434 13.09 4.66 21.98
N LEU A 435 13.16 4.23 20.72
CA LEU A 435 11.96 3.95 19.93
C LEU A 435 11.27 2.74 20.55
N GLN A 436 10.08 2.96 21.10
CA GLN A 436 9.25 1.90 21.69
C GLN A 436 8.10 1.58 20.76
N LEU A 437 7.66 0.33 20.76
CA LEU A 437 6.54 -0.14 19.93
C LEU A 437 5.25 -0.15 20.75
N LYS A 438 4.17 0.33 20.12
CA LYS A 438 2.79 0.04 20.52
C LYS A 438 2.16 -0.79 19.40
N GLN A 439 1.47 -1.87 19.76
CA GLN A 439 0.84 -2.77 18.80
C GLN A 439 -0.67 -2.84 19.04
N THR A 440 -1.43 -2.67 17.96
CA THR A 440 -2.86 -3.01 17.84
C THR A 440 -2.98 -4.03 16.70
N LEU A 441 -3.74 -3.72 15.65
CA LEU A 441 -3.59 -4.38 14.35
C LEU A 441 -2.26 -3.99 13.68
N THR A 442 -1.81 -2.75 13.89
CA THR A 442 -0.59 -2.20 13.32
C THR A 442 0.42 -1.81 14.39
N LEU A 443 1.67 -1.58 13.99
CA LEU A 443 2.74 -1.06 14.82
C LEU A 443 2.84 0.46 14.67
N LYS A 444 3.07 1.15 15.80
CA LYS A 444 3.37 2.59 15.85
C LYS A 444 4.41 2.90 16.93
N PRO A 445 5.15 4.01 16.82
CA PRO A 445 5.96 4.52 17.91
C PRO A 445 5.11 4.83 19.16
N LYS A 446 5.50 4.28 20.31
CA LYS A 446 4.86 4.57 21.61
C LYS A 446 5.48 5.83 22.21
N ASN A 447 4.67 6.85 22.48
CA ASN A 447 5.08 8.09 23.16
C ASN A 447 6.26 8.83 22.49
N PHE A 448 6.36 8.73 21.16
CA PHE A 448 7.36 9.51 20.41
C PHE A 448 6.87 10.96 20.29
N MET A 449 7.69 11.90 20.73
CA MET A 449 7.35 13.33 20.75
C MET A 449 8.45 14.15 20.05
N ILE A 450 8.03 15.15 19.27
CA ILE A 450 8.94 16.06 18.55
C ILE A 450 8.55 17.51 18.77
N ARG A 451 9.47 18.42 18.46
CA ARG A 451 9.20 19.84 18.25
C ARG A 451 9.52 20.20 16.81
N ALA A 452 8.63 20.98 16.20
CA ALA A 452 8.80 21.51 14.85
C ALA A 452 9.17 23.00 14.93
N VAL A 453 10.39 23.33 14.55
CA VAL A 453 10.94 24.69 14.57
C VAL A 453 10.81 25.28 13.16
N PRO A 454 10.02 26.35 12.96
CA PRO A 454 9.91 26.98 11.65
C PRO A 454 11.29 27.40 11.12
N ARG A 455 11.57 27.07 9.86
CA ARG A 455 12.83 27.47 9.22
C ARG A 455 12.84 28.98 9.03
N LYS A 456 14.00 29.62 9.25
CA LYS A 456 14.17 31.07 9.11
C LYS A 456 13.88 31.59 7.70
N ASP A 457 14.00 30.73 6.69
CA ASP A 457 13.87 31.04 5.27
C ASP A 457 12.62 30.42 4.61
N ALA A 458 11.76 29.77 5.41
CA ALA A 458 10.52 29.19 4.91
C ALA A 458 9.55 30.29 4.44
N SER A 459 8.98 30.12 3.25
CA SER A 459 7.84 30.94 2.81
C SER A 459 6.66 30.72 3.76
N SER A 460 6.00 31.79 4.22
CA SER A 460 4.73 31.64 4.93
C SER A 460 3.71 31.02 3.98
N LEU A 461 2.92 30.04 4.44
CA LEU A 461 1.80 29.46 3.69
C LEU A 461 0.67 30.48 3.42
N ALA A 462 0.78 31.70 3.94
CA ALA A 462 -0.14 32.81 3.68
C ALA A 462 -0.01 33.37 2.25
N SER A 463 0.03 32.53 1.22
CA SER A 463 -0.28 32.91 -0.17
C SER A 463 -0.43 31.68 -1.09
N THR A 464 -1.31 30.76 -0.72
CA THR A 464 -2.06 30.02 -1.75
C THR A 464 -3.49 30.50 -1.69
N THR A 465 -3.71 31.76 -2.10
CA THR A 465 -5.00 32.10 -2.66
C THR A 465 -5.20 31.15 -3.84
N ALA A 466 -6.07 30.17 -3.64
CA ALA A 466 -6.79 29.53 -4.72
C ALA A 466 -7.55 30.64 -5.46
N SER A 467 -6.86 31.38 -6.34
CA SER A 467 -7.52 32.01 -7.47
C SER A 467 -7.75 30.91 -8.47
N THR A 468 -8.84 30.17 -8.26
CA THR A 468 -9.64 29.60 -9.33
C THR A 468 -10.23 30.74 -10.17
N SER A 469 -9.37 31.54 -10.80
CA SER A 469 -9.68 32.10 -12.10
C SER A 469 -9.06 31.16 -13.11
N VAL A 470 -9.71 30.00 -13.28
CA VAL A 470 -9.69 29.35 -14.59
C VAL A 470 -10.28 30.39 -15.53
N SER A 471 -9.41 31.18 -16.17
CA SER A 471 -9.81 31.93 -17.34
C SER A 471 -10.26 30.87 -18.34
N GLU A 472 -11.57 30.77 -18.54
CA GLU A 472 -12.19 30.15 -19.70
C GLU A 472 -11.70 30.90 -20.95
N LYS A 473 -10.47 30.60 -21.38
CA LYS A 473 -9.76 30.97 -22.61
C LYS A 473 -8.27 30.67 -22.32
N ALA A 474 -7.66 29.57 -22.73
CA ALA A 474 -7.85 28.78 -23.93
C ALA A 474 -7.42 27.32 -23.69
N LEU A 475 -8.34 26.49 -23.21
CA LEU A 475 -8.56 25.21 -23.88
C LEU A 475 -9.46 25.55 -25.06
N THR A 476 -8.87 26.08 -26.13
CA THR A 476 -9.44 25.77 -27.44
C THR A 476 -9.62 24.27 -27.43
N LYS A 477 -10.88 23.83 -27.50
CA LYS A 477 -11.23 22.56 -28.12
C LYS A 477 -10.31 22.46 -29.33
N GLY A 478 -9.22 21.71 -29.18
CA GLY A 478 -8.71 20.94 -30.27
C GLY A 478 -9.85 20.00 -30.55
N THR A 479 -10.81 20.46 -31.37
CA THR A 479 -11.54 19.58 -32.26
C THR A 479 -10.50 18.57 -32.70
N LEU A 480 -10.78 17.28 -32.50
CA LEU A 480 -10.09 16.23 -33.23
C LEU A 480 -9.94 16.78 -34.65
N ARG A 481 -8.75 17.26 -35.00
CA ARG A 481 -8.36 17.22 -36.39
C ARG A 481 -8.32 15.73 -36.58
N ASP A 482 -9.37 15.20 -37.22
CA ASP A 482 -9.23 14.01 -38.03
C ASP A 482 -7.87 14.16 -38.68
N GLY A 483 -6.91 13.40 -38.14
CA GLY A 483 -5.56 13.42 -38.62
C GLY A 483 -5.66 13.16 -40.09
N ASP A 484 -5.12 14.09 -40.87
CA ASP A 484 -4.92 13.99 -42.29
C ASP A 484 -4.70 12.53 -42.68
N ASN A 485 -5.41 12.03 -43.69
CA ASN A 485 -5.49 10.63 -44.12
C ASN A 485 -4.13 10.00 -44.53
N GLY A 486 -2.99 10.64 -44.23
CA GLY A 486 -1.63 10.23 -44.57
C GLY A 486 -0.73 9.77 -43.41
N GLY A 487 -1.20 9.73 -42.14
CA GLY A 487 -0.41 9.23 -41.01
C GLY A 487 -0.35 7.69 -40.93
N VAL A 488 0.80 7.12 -40.54
CA VAL A 488 0.98 5.65 -40.44
C VAL A 488 0.11 5.09 -39.30
N PRO A 489 -0.72 4.06 -39.52
CA PRO A 489 -1.54 3.47 -38.45
C PRO A 489 -0.68 2.83 -37.34
N LEU A 490 -0.98 3.16 -36.08
CA LEU A 490 -0.38 2.58 -34.89
C LEU A 490 -1.46 2.00 -33.97
N TYR A 491 -1.38 0.72 -33.66
CA TYR A 491 -2.28 0.09 -32.68
C TYR A 491 -1.52 -0.18 -31.39
N VAL A 492 -2.06 0.26 -30.25
CA VAL A 492 -1.44 0.08 -28.93
C VAL A 492 -2.35 -0.81 -28.07
N PHE A 493 -1.91 -2.04 -27.82
CA PHE A 493 -2.61 -3.00 -26.99
C PHE A 493 -1.96 -3.12 -25.61
N TYR A 494 -2.74 -3.05 -24.53
CA TYR A 494 -2.24 -3.13 -23.16
C TYR A 494 -2.88 -4.25 -22.32
N GLY A 495 -2.12 -4.79 -21.37
CA GLY A 495 -2.63 -5.72 -20.36
C GLY A 495 -3.37 -5.00 -19.22
N SER A 496 -4.55 -5.49 -18.86
CA SER A 496 -5.54 -4.79 -18.01
C SER A 496 -5.31 -4.93 -16.49
N ASN A 497 -4.28 -5.66 -16.05
CA ASN A 497 -4.23 -6.16 -14.67
C ASN A 497 -3.82 -5.11 -13.62
N THR A 498 -3.18 -4.01 -14.01
CA THR A 498 -2.61 -3.03 -13.05
C THR A 498 -2.84 -1.55 -13.42
N GLY A 499 -3.55 -1.23 -14.51
CA GLY A 499 -3.77 0.15 -14.98
C GLY A 499 -2.50 0.91 -15.42
N SER A 500 -1.30 0.44 -15.07
CA SER A 500 -0.02 1.03 -15.48
C SER A 500 0.25 0.89 -16.97
N CYS A 501 -0.07 -0.28 -17.54
CA CYS A 501 0.04 -0.51 -18.98
C CYS A 501 -0.99 0.33 -19.76
N GLU A 502 -2.18 0.54 -19.19
CA GLU A 502 -3.19 1.44 -19.75
C GLU A 502 -2.72 2.90 -19.77
N GLY A 503 -2.21 3.40 -18.64
CA GLY A 503 -1.73 4.78 -18.55
C GLY A 503 -0.56 5.06 -19.51
N PHE A 504 0.37 4.12 -19.66
CA PHE A 504 1.45 4.27 -20.64
C PHE A 504 0.94 4.11 -22.07
N ALA A 505 -0.02 3.21 -22.35
CA ALA A 505 -0.63 3.10 -23.68
C ALA A 505 -1.32 4.40 -24.10
N GLN A 506 -2.01 5.06 -23.17
CA GLN A 506 -2.59 6.38 -23.37
C GLN A 506 -1.53 7.45 -23.64
N GLN A 507 -0.40 7.44 -22.92
CA GLN A 507 0.72 8.37 -23.19
C GLN A 507 1.34 8.15 -24.58
N VAL A 508 1.57 6.89 -24.96
CA VAL A 508 2.11 6.52 -26.28
C VAL A 508 1.16 6.99 -27.38
N ALA A 509 -0.14 6.71 -27.25
CA ALA A 509 -1.13 7.13 -28.22
C ALA A 509 -1.27 8.66 -28.31
N TYR A 510 -1.22 9.36 -27.19
CA TYR A 510 -1.25 10.82 -27.15
C TYR A 510 -0.03 11.46 -27.83
N GLY A 511 1.17 10.89 -27.64
CA GLY A 511 2.41 11.33 -28.28
C GLY A 511 2.58 10.87 -29.74
N ALA A 512 1.73 9.95 -30.22
CA ALA A 512 1.86 9.33 -31.55
C ALA A 512 1.62 10.32 -32.69
N ALA A 513 0.65 11.23 -32.54
CA ALA A 513 0.32 12.22 -33.56
C ALA A 513 1.49 13.18 -33.84
N ALA A 514 2.22 13.58 -32.81
CA ALA A 514 3.43 14.41 -32.94
C ALA A 514 4.59 13.71 -33.67
N LYS A 515 4.49 12.38 -33.84
CA LYS A 515 5.47 11.53 -34.51
C LYS A 515 4.97 10.99 -35.87
N GLY A 516 3.87 11.54 -36.40
CA GLY A 516 3.31 11.15 -37.71
C GLY A 516 2.50 9.86 -37.70
N PHE A 517 2.11 9.36 -36.52
CA PHE A 517 1.29 8.15 -36.38
C PHE A 517 -0.17 8.47 -36.07
N ARG A 518 -1.07 7.65 -36.59
CA ARG A 518 -2.49 7.63 -36.22
C ARG A 518 -2.74 6.48 -35.24
N ALA A 519 -2.84 6.79 -33.94
CA ALA A 519 -2.93 5.78 -32.90
C ALA A 519 -4.37 5.36 -32.56
N ALA A 520 -4.58 4.05 -32.37
CA ALA A 520 -5.78 3.47 -31.76
C ALA A 520 -5.37 2.57 -30.58
N ILE A 521 -6.13 2.61 -29.48
CA ILE A 521 -5.83 1.88 -28.25
C ILE A 521 -6.84 0.75 -28.05
N GLY A 522 -6.38 -0.44 -27.63
CA GLY A 522 -7.24 -1.56 -27.23
C GLY A 522 -6.64 -2.35 -26.06
N THR A 523 -7.44 -3.24 -25.46
CA THR A 523 -6.91 -4.20 -24.48
C THR A 523 -6.33 -5.41 -25.21
N LEU A 524 -5.39 -6.13 -24.60
CA LEU A 524 -4.90 -7.41 -25.15
C LEU A 524 -6.06 -8.40 -25.39
N ASP A 525 -7.08 -8.39 -24.53
CA ASP A 525 -8.29 -9.21 -24.69
C ASP A 525 -9.15 -8.80 -25.89
N SER A 526 -9.14 -7.51 -26.27
CA SER A 526 -9.83 -7.05 -27.49
C SER A 526 -9.08 -7.40 -28.78
N SER A 527 -7.83 -7.86 -28.69
CA SER A 527 -7.05 -8.36 -29.82
C SER A 527 -7.23 -9.86 -30.09
N SER A 528 -7.69 -10.63 -29.09
CA SER A 528 -7.86 -12.08 -29.17
C SER A 528 -9.30 -12.52 -29.51
N MET A 529 -10.29 -11.63 -29.34
CA MET A 529 -11.67 -11.88 -29.81
C MET A 529 -11.80 -11.48 -31.28
N GLY A 530 -11.71 -12.47 -32.18
CA GLY A 530 -11.86 -12.33 -33.63
C GLY A 530 -13.27 -11.97 -34.11
N GLY A 531 -13.86 -10.88 -33.61
CA GLY A 531 -15.23 -10.44 -33.92
C GLY A 531 -15.37 -8.93 -34.10
N SER A 532 -15.58 -8.52 -35.36
CA SER A 532 -16.36 -7.35 -35.79
C SER A 532 -16.07 -5.95 -35.21
N SER A 533 -14.81 -5.60 -34.95
CA SER A 533 -14.39 -4.20 -34.98
C SER A 533 -13.39 -4.02 -36.13
N ASP A 534 -13.38 -2.86 -36.78
CA ASP A 534 -12.42 -2.52 -37.85
C ASP A 534 -10.94 -2.73 -37.43
N CYS A 535 -10.67 -2.89 -36.13
CA CYS A 535 -9.39 -3.29 -35.53
C CYS A 535 -8.82 -4.63 -36.04
N ALA A 536 -9.64 -5.66 -36.29
CA ALA A 536 -9.11 -6.99 -36.69
C ALA A 536 -8.90 -7.14 -38.21
N ARG A 537 -9.56 -6.31 -39.02
CA ARG A 537 -9.43 -6.30 -40.49
C ARG A 537 -8.29 -5.41 -41.00
N GLY A 538 -7.72 -4.56 -40.14
CA GLY A 538 -6.74 -3.53 -40.49
C GLY A 538 -5.26 -3.93 -40.41
N ILE A 539 -4.93 -5.20 -40.09
CA ILE A 539 -3.52 -5.66 -40.14
C ILE A 539 -3.16 -5.97 -41.60
N ARG A 540 -3.00 -4.93 -42.41
CA ARG A 540 -2.36 -4.98 -43.73
C ARG A 540 -0.91 -4.52 -43.61
N GLU A 541 -0.10 -4.86 -44.63
CA GLU A 541 1.28 -4.38 -44.78
C GLU A 541 1.36 -2.86 -44.54
N GLY A 542 2.20 -2.43 -43.60
CA GLY A 542 2.42 -1.01 -43.26
C GLY A 542 1.86 -0.54 -41.90
N CYS A 543 1.12 -1.36 -41.15
CA CYS A 543 0.63 -1.03 -39.81
C CYS A 543 1.66 -1.39 -38.71
N LYS A 544 1.89 -0.49 -37.74
CA LYS A 544 2.70 -0.79 -36.55
C LYS A 544 1.80 -1.20 -35.38
N VAL A 545 2.18 -2.25 -34.66
CA VAL A 545 1.42 -2.76 -33.50
C VAL A 545 2.34 -2.83 -32.28
N LEU A 546 1.95 -2.17 -31.19
CA LEU A 546 2.64 -2.18 -29.91
C LEU A 546 1.84 -3.00 -28.90
N TYR A 547 2.46 -4.06 -28.36
CA TYR A 547 1.89 -4.85 -27.27
C TYR A 547 2.60 -4.53 -25.97
N MET A 548 1.83 -4.27 -24.92
CA MET A 548 2.35 -3.90 -23.62
C MET A 548 1.83 -4.85 -22.54
N TRP A 549 2.74 -5.62 -21.94
CA TRP A 549 2.44 -6.57 -20.89
C TRP A 549 3.59 -6.62 -19.88
N GLY A 550 3.27 -6.65 -18.58
CA GLY A 550 4.25 -6.68 -17.50
C GLY A 550 4.87 -5.31 -17.14
N GLN A 551 5.77 -5.30 -16.15
CA GLN A 551 6.36 -4.07 -15.57
C GLN A 551 7.36 -3.32 -16.47
N GLN A 552 7.64 -3.74 -17.71
CA GLN A 552 8.53 -3.06 -18.68
C GLN A 552 8.09 -3.35 -20.14
N CYS A 553 8.15 -2.36 -21.04
CA CYS A 553 7.61 -2.41 -22.41
C CYS A 553 8.71 -2.36 -23.51
N GLY A 554 8.49 -3.03 -24.64
CA GLY A 554 9.36 -3.01 -25.83
C GLY A 554 8.58 -3.08 -27.16
N LEU A 555 9.21 -2.67 -28.28
CA LEU A 555 8.64 -2.60 -29.64
C LEU A 555 8.86 -3.91 -30.43
N ARG A 556 7.89 -4.30 -31.28
CA ARG A 556 8.03 -5.35 -32.31
C ARG A 556 7.70 -4.80 -33.69
N ASP A 557 8.46 -5.20 -34.71
CA ASP A 557 8.16 -4.97 -36.13
C ASP A 557 7.80 -6.33 -36.79
N PRO A 558 6.82 -6.41 -37.71
CA PRO A 558 6.41 -7.66 -38.32
C PRO A 558 7.24 -7.93 -39.59
N GLY A 559 8.41 -8.55 -39.43
CA GLY A 559 9.22 -9.00 -40.57
C GLY A 559 10.69 -9.19 -40.24
N GLY A 560 11.05 -10.33 -39.64
CA GLY A 560 12.44 -10.71 -39.38
C GLY A 560 12.68 -11.08 -37.92
N MET A 561 12.95 -12.37 -37.68
CA MET A 561 13.27 -12.91 -36.37
C MET A 561 14.64 -12.41 -35.91
N HIS A 562 14.68 -11.37 -35.08
CA HIS A 562 15.83 -11.07 -34.23
C HIS A 562 15.36 -10.92 -32.78
N SER A 563 15.80 -11.85 -31.94
CA SER A 563 15.56 -11.86 -30.50
C SER A 563 16.52 -10.91 -29.79
N TYR A 564 15.99 -9.95 -29.02
CA TYR A 564 16.76 -9.20 -28.03
C TYR A 564 16.39 -9.69 -26.62
N HIS A 565 17.43 -10.06 -25.85
CA HIS A 565 17.35 -10.59 -24.48
C HIS A 565 17.66 -9.49 -23.45
N CYS A 566 16.87 -9.40 -22.37
CA CYS A 566 17.20 -8.68 -21.13
C CYS A 566 17.66 -9.67 -20.04
N GLY A 567 18.86 -9.43 -19.48
CA GLY A 567 19.29 -9.81 -18.13
C GLY A 567 19.17 -11.27 -17.66
N GLY A 568 20.19 -12.08 -17.93
CA GLY A 568 20.38 -13.44 -17.40
C GLY A 568 21.12 -14.33 -18.41
N GLN A 569 22.40 -14.59 -18.16
CA GLN A 569 23.41 -15.16 -19.06
C GLN A 569 23.01 -16.46 -19.82
N MET A 570 23.28 -16.51 -21.13
CA MET A 570 23.95 -17.63 -21.82
C MET A 570 24.53 -17.20 -23.19
N ARG A 571 25.69 -17.77 -23.54
CA ARG A 571 26.63 -17.40 -24.61
C ARG A 571 26.13 -17.71 -26.03
N GLY A 572 26.57 -16.95 -27.04
CA GLY A 572 26.55 -17.36 -28.45
C GLY A 572 26.73 -16.24 -29.49
N GLU A 573 27.98 -16.06 -29.93
CA GLU A 573 28.50 -15.58 -31.23
C GLU A 573 27.73 -14.55 -32.10
N GLY A 574 28.39 -13.41 -32.34
CA GLY A 574 28.64 -12.87 -33.69
C GLY A 574 27.58 -11.97 -34.35
N GLY A 575 27.90 -10.69 -34.55
CA GLY A 575 27.25 -9.86 -35.60
C GLY A 575 27.12 -8.37 -35.27
N ARG A 576 27.63 -7.51 -36.15
CA ARG A 576 27.57 -6.03 -36.10
C ARG A 576 26.20 -5.49 -36.52
N GLY A 577 25.80 -4.31 -36.02
CA GLY A 577 24.88 -3.43 -36.76
C GLY A 577 23.88 -2.59 -35.92
N VAL A 578 24.27 -1.34 -35.66
CA VAL A 578 23.50 -0.07 -35.66
C VAL A 578 21.96 -0.14 -35.79
N LEU A 579 21.20 0.18 -34.71
CA LEU A 579 20.41 1.42 -34.48
C LEU A 579 19.64 1.32 -33.15
#